data_AF-A0A524N5K6-F1
#
_entry.id   AF-A0A524N5K6-F1
#
_cell.length_a   1.000
_cell.length_b   1.000
_cell.length_c   1.000
_cell.angle_alpha   90.00
_cell.angle_beta   90.00
_cell.angle_gamma   90.00
#
_symmetry.space_group_name_H-M   'P 1'
#
loop_
_entity.id
_entity.type
_entity.pdbx_description
1 polymer ?
#
loop_
_entity_poly.entity_id
_entity_poly.type
_entity_poly.pdbx_seq_one_letter_code
_entity_poly.pdbx_strand_id
1 'polypeptide(L)' 'MNWLEGTGVLVREGYLDIRVIAELMSASVKTSWEKWGPAMIEYRKVFNMPREYVELEYIYNALMKYYEEHPELVAP' A
#
# COMPACT_ATOMS: atom_id res chain seq x y z
N MET A 1 -7.17 7.92 6.99
CA MET A 1 -6.70 6.59 6.55
C MET A 1 -7.75 5.76 5.80
N ASN A 2 -9.05 6.03 5.93
CA ASN A 2 -10.13 5.24 5.33
C ASN A 2 -10.11 5.12 3.78
N TRP A 3 -9.53 6.12 3.08
CA TRP A 3 -9.46 6.09 1.61
C TRP A 3 -8.58 4.96 1.04
N LEU A 4 -7.56 4.50 1.78
CA LEU A 4 -6.64 3.47 1.29
C LEU A 4 -7.27 2.06 1.29
N GLU A 5 -8.28 1.81 2.11
CA GLU A 5 -9.00 0.53 2.11
C GLU A 5 -9.78 0.34 0.81
N GLY A 6 -10.62 1.31 0.44
CA GLY A 6 -11.34 1.26 -0.84
C GLY A 6 -10.38 1.17 -2.02
N THR A 7 -9.30 1.96 -2.02
CA THR A 7 -8.30 1.95 -3.08
C THR A 7 -7.60 0.60 -3.21
N GLY A 8 -7.24 -0.07 -2.11
CA GLY A 8 -6.55 -1.36 -2.18
C GLY A 8 -7.42 -2.47 -2.75
N VAL A 9 -8.73 -2.43 -2.48
CA VAL A 9 -9.70 -3.30 -3.14
C VAL A 9 -9.75 -3.03 -4.64
N LEU A 10 -9.85 -1.75 -5.05
CA LEU A 10 -9.91 -1.41 -6.48
C LEU A 10 -8.67 -1.84 -7.26
N VAL A 11 -7.48 -1.72 -6.66
CA VAL A 11 -6.24 -2.21 -7.26
C VAL A 11 -6.25 -3.74 -7.36
N ARG A 12 -6.61 -4.44 -6.28
CA ARG A 12 -6.62 -5.90 -6.24
C ARG A 12 -7.59 -6.52 -7.25
N GLU A 13 -8.75 -5.90 -7.42
CA GLU A 13 -9.78 -6.37 -8.36
C GLU A 13 -9.57 -5.84 -9.80
N GLY A 14 -8.50 -5.09 -10.06
CA GLY A 14 -8.14 -4.61 -11.40
C GLY A 14 -8.96 -3.42 -11.92
N TYR A 15 -9.74 -2.76 -11.06
CA TYR A 15 -10.47 -1.53 -11.42
C TYR A 15 -9.60 -0.28 -11.39
N LEU A 16 -8.44 -0.33 -10.72
CA LEU A 16 -7.48 0.75 -10.67
C LEU A 16 -6.06 0.20 -10.90
N ASP A 17 -5.38 0.72 -11.91
CA ASP A 17 -4.01 0.29 -12.23
C ASP A 17 -3.01 0.78 -11.16
N ILE A 18 -2.08 -0.09 -10.74
CA ILE A 18 -1.03 0.26 -9.77
C ILE A 18 -0.16 1.42 -10.27
N ARG A 19 0.00 1.58 -11.59
CA ARG A 19 0.68 2.73 -12.18
C ARG A 19 0.06 4.06 -11.72
N VAL A 20 -1.27 4.13 -11.62
CA VAL A 20 -1.97 5.34 -11.16
C VAL A 20 -1.61 5.65 -9.71
N ILE A 21 -1.45 4.64 -8.87
CA ILE A 21 -0.96 4.81 -7.50
C ILE A 21 0.48 5.30 -7.49
N ALA A 22 1.35 4.73 -8.32
CA ALA A 22 2.74 5.14 -8.42
C ALA A 22 2.88 6.62 -8.81
N GLU A 23 2.08 7.10 -9.75
CA GLU A 23 2.10 8.49 -10.22
C GLU A 23 1.42 9.47 -9.24
N LEU A 24 0.31 9.10 -8.59
CA LEU A 24 -0.50 10.04 -7.81
C LEU A 24 -0.29 9.97 -6.30
N MET A 25 0.13 8.81 -5.76
CA MET A 25 0.04 8.52 -4.33
C MET A 25 1.24 7.78 -3.75
N SER A 26 2.29 7.55 -4.54
CA SER A 26 3.46 6.75 -4.15
C SER A 26 4.08 7.15 -2.83
N ALA A 27 4.37 8.45 -2.66
CA ALA A 27 4.97 8.97 -1.44
C ALA A 27 4.08 8.71 -0.21
N SER A 28 2.76 8.88 -0.35
CA SER A 28 1.82 8.68 0.76
C SER A 28 1.70 7.21 1.17
N VAL A 29 1.62 6.30 0.19
CA VAL A 29 1.57 4.85 0.43
C VAL A 29 2.86 4.38 1.09
N LYS A 30 4.01 4.70 0.47
CA LYS A 30 5.33 4.27 0.94
C LYS A 30 5.62 4.76 2.35
N THR A 31 5.49 6.06 2.60
CA THR A 31 5.80 6.64 3.91
C THR A 31 4.83 6.17 4.99
N SER A 32 3.55 5.95 4.67
CA SER A 32 2.58 5.42 5.64
C SER A 32 2.95 4.01 6.07
N TRP A 33 3.27 3.13 5.12
CA TRP A 33 3.62 1.75 5.43
C TRP A 33 4.99 1.63 6.09
N GLU A 34 6.02 2.31 5.60
CA GLU A 34 7.36 2.25 6.20
C GLU A 34 7.37 2.79 7.64
N LYS A 35 6.55 3.81 7.93
CA LYS A 35 6.47 4.40 9.27
C LYS A 35 5.62 3.58 10.24
N TRP A 36 4.50 3.03 9.79
CA TRP A 36 3.48 2.45 10.67
C TRP A 36 3.21 0.96 10.45
N GLY A 37 3.63 0.38 9.33
CA GLY A 37 3.38 -1.02 8.95
C GLY A 37 3.71 -2.02 10.05
N PRO A 38 4.90 -1.97 10.69
CA PRO A 38 5.22 -2.85 11.80
C PRO A 38 4.25 -2.73 12.98
N ALA A 39 3.87 -1.50 13.35
CA ALA A 39 2.90 -1.26 14.42
C ALA A 39 1.49 -1.73 14.05
N MET A 40 1.08 -1.57 12.78
CA MET A 40 -0.19 -2.07 12.27
C MET A 40 -0.24 -3.60 12.28
N ILE A 41 0.86 -4.28 11.95
CA ILE A 41 0.96 -5.75 12.04
C ILE A 41 0.77 -6.21 13.49
N GLU A 42 1.43 -5.57 14.45
CA GLU A 42 1.26 -5.92 15.86
C GLU A 42 -0.13 -5.57 16.40
N TYR A 43 -0.71 -4.45 15.96
CA TYR A 43 -2.08 -4.07 16.28
C TYR A 43 -3.08 -5.17 15.88
N ARG A 44 -2.97 -5.71 14.65
CA ARG A 44 -3.82 -6.80 14.16
C ARG A 44 -3.76 -8.03 15.07
N LYS A 45 -2.57 -8.36 15.59
CA LYS A 45 -2.35 -9.50 16.49
C LYS A 45 -2.94 -9.24 17.88
N VAL A 46 -2.62 -8.11 18.49
CA VAL A 46 -3.01 -7.77 19.86
C VAL A 46 -4.53 -7.63 19.99
N PHE A 47 -5.17 -7.01 19.01
CA PHE A 47 -6.61 -6.73 19.04
C PHE A 47 -7.45 -7.78 18.30
N ASN A 48 -6.82 -8.85 17.77
CA ASN A 48 -7.48 -9.89 16.98
C ASN A 48 -8.31 -9.32 15.80
N MET A 49 -7.73 -8.36 15.08
CA MET A 49 -8.33 -7.67 13.93
C MET A 49 -7.53 -7.98 12.67
N PRO A 50 -7.55 -9.21 12.13
CA PRO A 50 -6.62 -9.65 11.08
C PRO A 50 -6.76 -8.89 9.75
N ARG A 51 -7.90 -8.20 9.53
CA ARG A 51 -8.17 -7.45 8.30
C ARG A 51 -7.88 -5.97 8.34
N GLU A 52 -7.58 -5.41 9.50
CA GLU A 52 -7.29 -3.98 9.59
C GLU A 52 -6.01 -3.64 8.80
N TYR A 53 -6.05 -2.58 7.98
CA TYR A 53 -4.91 -2.08 7.19
C TYR A 53 -4.32 -3.01 6.12
N VAL A 54 -4.93 -4.15 5.81
CA VAL A 54 -4.34 -5.10 4.84
C VAL A 54 -4.31 -4.56 3.41
N GLU A 55 -5.18 -3.62 3.09
CA GLU A 55 -5.23 -2.95 1.80
C GLU A 55 -4.06 -1.96 1.62
N LEU A 56 -3.65 -1.27 2.69
CA LEU A 56 -2.43 -0.45 2.65
C LEU A 56 -1.20 -1.33 2.47
N GLU A 57 -1.12 -2.46 3.17
CA GLU A 57 -0.06 -3.46 2.99
C GLU A 57 -0.02 -3.96 1.54
N TYR A 58 -1.18 -4.30 1.00
CA TYR A 58 -1.30 -4.79 -0.37
C TYR A 58 -0.82 -3.74 -1.38
N ILE A 59 -1.30 -2.50 -1.28
CA ILE A 59 -0.91 -1.42 -2.20
C ILE A 59 0.59 -1.16 -2.08
N TYR A 60 1.15 -1.14 -0.86
CA TYR A 60 2.59 -0.96 -0.67
C TYR A 60 3.39 -2.06 -1.37
N ASN A 61 3.04 -3.34 -1.16
CA ASN A 61 3.75 -4.45 -1.77
C ASN A 61 3.66 -4.42 -3.30
N ALA A 62 2.46 -4.11 -3.83
CA ALA A 62 2.26 -3.95 -5.26
C ALA A 62 3.09 -2.78 -5.83
N LEU A 63 3.15 -1.66 -5.13
CA LEU A 63 3.94 -0.48 -5.51
C LEU A 63 5.44 -0.79 -5.52
N MET A 64 5.95 -1.50 -4.51
CA MET A 64 7.37 -1.89 -4.46
C MET A 64 7.73 -2.83 -5.60
N LYS A 65 6.88 -3.81 -5.90
CA LYS A 65 7.06 -4.68 -7.07
C LYS A 65 7.03 -3.88 -8.38
N TYR A 66 6.10 -2.95 -8.52
CA TYR A 66 6.03 -2.08 -9.70
C TYR A 66 7.32 -1.27 -9.87
N TYR A 67 7.94 -0.80 -8.78
CA TYR A 67 9.23 -0.11 -8.82
C TYR A 67 10.42 -1.00 -9.19
N GLU A 68 10.41 -2.28 -8.85
CA GLU A 68 11.43 -3.23 -9.32
C GLU A 68 11.38 -3.39 -10.84
N GLU A 69 10.18 -3.36 -11.42
CA GLU A 69 9.94 -3.45 -12.87
C GLU A 69 10.16 -2.10 -13.58
N HIS A 70 10.03 -0.98 -12.86
CA HIS A 70 10.11 0.40 -13.35
C HIS A 70 11.09 1.27 -12.54
N PRO A 71 12.40 0.97 -12.56
CA PRO A 71 13.39 1.67 -11.75
C PRO A 71 13.50 3.17 -12.08
N GLU A 72 13.09 3.61 -13.27
CA GLU A 72 13.06 5.02 -13.68
C GLU A 72 12.13 5.90 -12.83
N LEU A 73 11.16 5.28 -12.16
CA LEU A 73 10.21 5.98 -11.28
C LEU A 73 10.72 6.15 -9.85
N VAL A 74 11.81 5.45 -9.52
CA VAL A 74 12.48 5.55 -8.22
C VAL A 74 13.60 6.59 -8.37
N ALA A 75 13.23 7.87 -8.32
CA ALA A 75 14.23 8.93 -8.25
C ALA A 75 15.06 8.81 -6.95
N PRO A 76 16.38 9.09 -6.99
CA PRO A 76 17.24 9.10 -5.81
C PRO A 76 16.86 10.18 -4.78
#